data_AF-A0A9P1MH16-F1
#
_entry.id   AF-A0A9P1MH16-F1
#
_cell.length_a   1.000
_cell.length_b   1.000
_cell.length_c   1.000
_cell.angle_alpha   90.00
_cell.angle_beta   90.00
_cell.angle_gamma   90.00
#
_symmetry.space_group_name_H-M   'P 1'
#
loop_
_entity.id
_entity.type
_entity.pdbx_description
1 polymer ?
#
loop_
_entity_poly.entity_id
_entity_poly.type
_entity_poly.pdbx_seq_one_letter_code
_entity_poly.pdbx_strand_id
1 'polypeptide(L)'
;TRPIIDRLLEYGMMFEEKDRNGDRPIETAIKHKNWSSLEGLLRRGARLRSTTWQAARDSDGEAVLILLNKLLDDASILFRKKRLEEAMHR
;
A
#
# COMPACT_ATOMS: atom_id res chain seq x y z
N THR A 1 5.30 -0.08 20.45
CA THR A 1 5.14 -1.50 20.05
C THR A 1 5.46 -1.64 18.57
N ARG A 2 6.12 -2.71 18.15
CA ARG A 2 6.47 -2.93 16.73
C ARG A 2 5.20 -3.28 15.92
N PRO A 3 4.94 -2.67 14.76
CA PRO A 3 3.78 -2.99 13.93
C PRO A 3 3.73 -4.47 13.54
N ILE A 4 2.52 -5.03 13.40
CA ILE A 4 2.35 -6.45 13.04
C ILE A 4 2.96 -6.79 11.68
N ILE A 5 2.82 -5.89 10.69
CA ILE A 5 3.38 -6.05 9.35
C ILE A 5 4.89 -6.28 9.38
N ASP A 6 5.60 -5.57 10.26
CA ASP A 6 7.05 -5.73 10.39
C ASP A 6 7.42 -7.14 10.84
N ARG A 7 6.67 -7.72 11.78
CA ARG A 7 6.90 -9.09 12.25
C ARG A 7 6.56 -10.12 11.18
N LEU A 8 5.46 -9.92 10.45
CA LEU A 8 5.06 -10.83 9.38
C LEU A 8 6.09 -10.88 8.26
N LEU A 9 6.65 -9.73 7.87
CA LEU A 9 7.73 -9.67 6.88
C LEU A 9 9.01 -10.38 7.36
N GLU A 10 9.33 -10.32 8.66
CA GLU A 10 10.45 -11.07 9.24
C GLU A 10 10.24 -12.58 9.21
N TYR A 11 8.98 -13.03 9.34
CA TYR A 11 8.62 -14.44 9.18
C TYR A 11 8.48 -14.88 7.71
N GLY A 12 8.81 -14.02 6.75
CA GLY A 12 8.85 -14.36 5.34
C GLY A 12 7.55 -14.09 4.57
N MET A 13 6.62 -13.29 5.12
CA MET A 13 5.44 -12.85 4.38
C MET A 13 5.86 -12.12 3.09
N MET A 14 5.22 -12.47 1.96
CA MET A 14 5.46 -11.81 0.68
C MET A 14 4.34 -10.83 0.32
N PHE A 15 4.68 -9.67 -0.24
CA PHE A 15 3.69 -8.65 -0.65
C PHE A 15 2.78 -9.09 -1.80
N GLU A 16 3.21 -10.06 -2.60
CA GLU A 16 2.52 -10.49 -3.81
C GLU A 16 1.86 -11.86 -3.65
N GLU A 17 2.00 -12.49 -2.48
CA GLU A 17 1.35 -13.76 -2.17
C GLU A 17 -0.16 -13.56 -2.06
N LYS A 18 -0.91 -14.38 -2.80
CA LYS A 18 -2.36 -14.28 -2.85
C LYS A 18 -2.98 -15.23 -1.82
N ASP A 19 -4.03 -14.76 -1.16
CA ASP A 19 -4.84 -15.57 -0.27
C ASP A 19 -5.77 -16.52 -1.07
N ARG A 20 -6.68 -17.20 -0.36
CA ARG A 20 -7.67 -18.11 -0.97
C ARG A 20 -8.67 -17.40 -1.89
N ASN A 21 -8.84 -16.08 -1.74
CA ASN A 21 -9.72 -15.26 -2.58
C ASN A 21 -8.97 -14.66 -3.78
N GLY A 22 -7.66 -14.92 -3.90
CA GLY A 22 -6.81 -14.37 -4.95
C GLY A 22 -6.32 -12.95 -4.67
N ASP A 23 -6.54 -12.44 -3.45
CA ASP A 23 -6.16 -11.10 -3.04
C ASP A 23 -4.76 -11.08 -2.43
N ARG A 24 -3.99 -10.06 -2.77
CA ARG A 24 -2.72 -9.77 -2.11
C ARG A 24 -2.96 -9.20 -0.72
N PRO A 25 -1.94 -9.15 0.17
CA PRO A 25 -2.12 -8.68 1.53
C PRO A 25 -2.60 -7.22 1.61
N ILE A 26 -2.18 -6.38 0.66
CA ILE A 26 -2.65 -4.98 0.57
C ILE A 26 -4.13 -4.88 0.20
N GLU A 27 -4.62 -5.72 -0.70
CA GLU A 27 -6.02 -5.77 -1.11
C GLU A 27 -6.88 -6.36 0.02
N THR A 28 -6.37 -7.38 0.71
CA THR A 28 -6.99 -7.95 1.90
C THR A 28 -7.15 -6.88 2.99
N ALA A 29 -6.12 -6.08 3.25
CA ALA A 29 -6.18 -4.99 4.22
C ALA A 29 -7.25 -3.94 3.86
N ILE A 30 -7.38 -3.60 2.58
CA ILE A 30 -8.41 -2.68 2.08
C ILE A 30 -9.81 -3.26 2.29
N LYS A 31 -10.05 -4.50 1.83
CA LYS A 31 -11.37 -5.16 1.93
C LYS A 31 -11.87 -5.31 3.36
N HIS A 32 -10.95 -5.49 4.30
CA HIS A 32 -11.26 -5.60 5.73
C HIS A 32 -11.13 -4.29 6.50
N LYS A 33 -10.96 -3.16 5.80
CA LYS A 33 -10.81 -1.82 6.39
C LYS A 33 -9.73 -1.74 7.48
N ASN A 34 -8.67 -2.52 7.34
CA ASN A 34 -7.57 -2.58 8.29
C ASN A 34 -6.51 -1.52 7.91
N TRP A 35 -6.81 -0.27 8.23
CA TRP A 35 -5.99 0.90 7.86
C TRP A 35 -4.57 0.84 8.41
N SER A 36 -4.41 0.35 9.64
CA SER A 36 -3.07 0.18 10.24
C SER A 36 -2.21 -0.81 9.44
N SER A 37 -2.81 -1.90 8.94
CA SER A 37 -2.10 -2.86 8.09
C SER A 37 -1.84 -2.30 6.69
N LEU A 38 -2.82 -1.60 6.11
CA LEU A 38 -2.65 -0.91 4.82
C LEU A 38 -1.47 0.06 4.87
N GLU A 39 -1.44 0.97 5.84
CA GLU A 39 -0.35 1.93 6.03
C GLU A 39 0.99 1.24 6.27
N GLY A 40 1.00 0.19 7.09
CA GLY A 40 2.20 -0.62 7.33
C GLY A 40 2.77 -1.22 6.05
N LEU A 41 1.91 -1.80 5.21
CA LEU A 41 2.30 -2.37 3.92
C LEU A 41 2.81 -1.30 2.95
N LEU A 42 2.12 -0.15 2.85
CA LEU A 42 2.54 0.98 2.01
C LEU A 42 3.90 1.53 2.44
N ARG A 43 4.13 1.67 3.75
CA ARG A 43 5.41 2.12 4.31
C ARG A 43 6.55 1.15 4.00
N ARG A 44 6.26 -0.14 3.90
CA ARG A 44 7.25 -1.18 3.54
C ARG A 44 7.38 -1.43 2.04
N GLY A 45 6.70 -0.65 1.20
CA GLY A 45 6.88 -0.67 -0.26
C GLY A 45 5.96 -1.63 -1.00
N ALA A 46 4.81 -2.00 -0.43
CA ALA A 46 3.78 -2.72 -1.16
C ALA A 46 3.36 -1.93 -2.42
N ARG A 47 3.29 -2.63 -3.57
CA ARG A 47 3.03 -2.01 -4.87
C ARG A 47 1.55 -1.79 -5.12
N LEU A 48 1.20 -0.57 -5.53
CA LEU A 48 -0.13 -0.21 -6.03
C LEU A 48 -0.27 -0.72 -7.46
N ARG A 49 -1.15 -1.71 -7.68
CA ARG A 49 -1.51 -2.23 -9.01
C ARG A 49 -2.94 -1.84 -9.36
N SER A 50 -3.35 -2.08 -10.59
CA SER A 50 -4.75 -1.91 -11.02
C SER A 50 -5.73 -2.63 -10.09
N THR A 51 -5.38 -3.82 -9.60
CA THR A 51 -6.19 -4.57 -8.63
C THR A 51 -6.28 -3.89 -7.25
N THR A 52 -5.24 -3.18 -6.82
CA THR A 52 -5.27 -2.39 -5.56
C THR A 52 -6.26 -1.23 -5.69
N TRP A 53 -6.22 -0.51 -6.81
CA TRP A 53 -7.16 0.58 -7.08
C TRP A 53 -8.60 0.08 -7.22
N GLN A 54 -8.78 -1.08 -7.85
CA GLN A 54 -10.08 -1.73 -7.95
C GLN A 54 -10.62 -2.07 -6.55
N ALA A 55 -9.82 -2.70 -5.69
CA ALA A 55 -10.21 -3.00 -4.31
C ALA A 55 -10.53 -1.73 -3.49
N ALA A 56 -9.76 -0.66 -3.67
CA ALA A 56 -10.01 0.61 -2.98
C ALA A 56 -11.33 1.27 -3.40
N ARG A 57 -11.66 1.20 -4.70
CA ARG A 57 -12.93 1.69 -5.24
C ARG A 57 -14.12 0.87 -4.76
N ASP A 58 -13.97 -0.46 -4.73
CA ASP A 58 -15.06 -1.39 -4.39
C ASP A 58 -15.33 -1.50 -2.89
N SER A 59 -14.44 -0.93 -2.05
CA SER A 59 -14.67 -0.80 -0.61
C SER A 59 -15.65 0.37 -0.33
N ASP A 60 -15.15 1.49 0.20
CA ASP A 60 -15.94 2.63 0.68
C ASP A 60 -15.31 3.98 0.28
N GLY A 61 -14.29 3.95 -0.58
CA GLY A 61 -13.59 5.14 -1.06
C GLY A 61 -12.55 5.73 -0.09
N GLU A 62 -12.60 5.43 1.21
CA GLU A 62 -11.59 5.90 2.19
C GLU A 62 -10.20 5.40 1.81
N ALA A 63 -10.11 4.14 1.39
CA ALA A 63 -8.88 3.55 0.87
C ALA A 63 -8.30 4.34 -0.32
N VAL A 64 -9.14 4.90 -1.21
CA VAL A 64 -8.66 5.70 -2.36
C VAL A 64 -7.92 6.94 -1.89
N LEU A 65 -8.44 7.62 -0.85
CA LEU A 65 -7.78 8.79 -0.27
C LEU A 65 -6.43 8.43 0.35
N ILE A 66 -6.34 7.30 1.05
CA ILE A 66 -5.08 6.81 1.62
C ILE A 66 -4.05 6.54 0.52
N LEU A 67 -4.45 5.89 -0.58
CA LEU A 67 -3.55 5.59 -1.69
C LEU A 67 -3.05 6.85 -2.40
N LEU A 68 -3.94 7.84 -2.62
CA LEU A 68 -3.57 9.12 -3.23
C LEU A 68 -2.60 9.92 -2.35
N ASN A 69 -2.87 9.98 -1.04
CA ASN A 69 -1.96 10.63 -0.08
C ASN A 69 -0.59 9.96 -0.10
N LYS A 70 -0.55 8.62 -0.18
CA LYS A 70 0.71 7.88 -0.28
C LYS A 70 1.51 8.25 -1.54
N LEU A 71 0.86 8.36 -2.70
CA LEU A 71 1.52 8.79 -3.94
C LEU A 71 2.07 10.21 -3.82
N LEU A 72 1.27 11.12 -3.27
CA LEU A 72 1.67 12.52 -3.06
C LEU A 72 2.88 12.63 -2.11
N ASP A 73 2.88 11.86 -1.02
CA ASP A 73 3.99 11.82 -0.07
C ASP A 73 5.27 11.31 -0.74
N ASP A 74 5.19 10.24 -1.51
CA ASP A 74 6.33 9.68 -2.23
C ASP A 74 6.87 10.65 -3.30
N ALA A 75 5.97 11.29 -4.07
CA ALA A 75 6.33 12.34 -5.01
C ALA A 75 7.04 13.50 -4.30
N SER A 76 6.51 13.95 -3.16
CA SER A 76 7.07 15.03 -2.35
C SER A 76 8.45 14.68 -1.77
N ILE A 77 8.68 13.42 -1.41
CA ILE A 77 9.99 12.94 -0.95
C ILE A 77 10.99 12.92 -2.12
N LEU A 78 10.58 12.44 -3.29
CA LEU A 78 11.44 12.38 -4.48
C LEU A 78 11.79 13.77 -5.00
N PHE A 79 10.82 14.68 -5.02
CA PHE A 79 11.00 16.08 -5.37
C PHE A 79 12.06 16.75 -4.48
N ARG A 80 11.94 16.59 -3.16
CA ARG A 80 12.93 17.11 -2.19
C ARG A 80 14.33 16.51 -2.38
N LYS A 81 14.43 15.31 -2.94
CA LYS A 81 15.69 14.64 -3.30
C LYS A 81 16.21 15.02 -4.70
N LYS A 82 15.59 16.00 -5.39
CA LYS A 82 15.91 16.42 -6.76
C LYS A 82 15.76 15.31 -7.82
N ARG A 83 14.96 14.27 -7.53
CA ARG A 83 14.66 13.15 -8.46
C ARG A 83 13.37 13.44 -9.22
N LEU A 84 13.41 14.45 -10.09
CA LEU A 84 12.20 15.01 -10.72
C LEU A 84 11.47 14.00 -11.61
N GLU A 85 12.20 13.25 -12.44
CA GLU A 85 11.59 12.24 -13.32
C GLU A 85 10.81 11.18 -12.54
N GLU A 86 11.41 10.64 -11.48
CA GLU A 86 10.74 9.64 -10.65
C GLU A 86 9.56 10.21 -9.86
N ALA A 87 9.63 11.48 -9.45
CA ALA A 87 8.53 12.15 -8.75
C ALA A 87 7.31 12.31 -9.66
N MET A 88 7.49 12.57 -10.95
CA MET A 88 6.40 12.70 -11.93
C MET A 88 5.71 11.36 -12.23
N HIS A 89 6.37 10.23 -11.96
CA HIS A 89 5.83 8.89 -12.17
C HIS A 89 5.17 8.28 -10.92
N ARG A 90 5.04 9.05 -9.83
CA ARG A 90 4.24 8.68 -8.67
C ARG A 90 2.84 9.24 -8.81
#